data_AF-A0A1E1WNG1-F1
#
_entry.id   AF-A0A1E1WNG1-F1
#
_cell.length_a   1.000
_cell.length_b   1.000
_cell.length_c   1.000
_cell.angle_alpha   90.00
_cell.angle_beta   90.00
_cell.angle_gamma   90.00
#
_symmetry.space_group_name_H-M   'P 1'
#
loop_
_entity.id
_entity.type
_entity.pdbx_description
1 polymer ?
#
loop_
_entity_poly.entity_id
_entity_poly.type
_entity_poly.pdbx_seq_one_letter_code
_entity_poly.pdbx_strand_id
1 'polypeptide(L)'
;MMVSSFGKCYMRVEMITFIFGLFTVMTSLVTIITSTVALFAGAPFISLMLIPEPYTYRHMGIHVNLDVVRPTLIDWDRVVIFTDIVGPPVFIALGIIALIFSALLVAGVQKKNAAFVKAYYIYGLITLPASCLLFIILTFVSEDSLQYIFSHIGILFVLAMHGVMLIYVRKTYQKFDSGDSKQYSHKRLNEKNDNEIDIVEKKIAL
;
A
#
# COMPACT_ATOMS: atom_id res chain seq x y z
N MET A 1 -12.52 -31.62 -27.42
CA MET A 1 -11.20 -30.96 -27.26
C MET A 1 -11.37 -29.45 -27.11
N MET A 2 -11.82 -28.95 -25.94
CA MET A 2 -11.94 -27.50 -25.67
C MET A 2 -11.46 -27.10 -24.27
N VAL A 3 -10.77 -28.00 -23.56
CA VAL A 3 -10.34 -27.79 -22.16
C VAL A 3 -8.90 -27.24 -22.07
N SER A 4 -8.08 -27.35 -23.12
CA SER A 4 -6.66 -26.97 -23.06
C SER A 4 -6.38 -25.48 -23.26
N SER A 5 -7.31 -24.71 -23.83
CA SER A 5 -7.11 -23.26 -24.06
C SER A 5 -7.36 -22.43 -22.79
N PHE A 6 -8.31 -22.86 -21.94
CA PHE A 6 -8.57 -22.18 -20.67
C PHE A 6 -7.41 -22.31 -19.69
N GLY A 7 -6.73 -23.47 -19.60
CA GLY A 7 -5.58 -23.66 -18.72
C GLY A 7 -4.43 -22.65 -18.93
N LYS A 8 -4.17 -22.23 -20.18
CA LYS A 8 -3.12 -21.25 -20.50
C LYS A 8 -3.47 -19.82 -20.10
N CYS A 9 -4.74 -19.43 -20.19
CA CYS A 9 -5.19 -18.11 -19.71
C CYS A 9 -5.19 -18.06 -18.17
N TYR A 10 -5.44 -19.21 -17.53
CA TYR A 10 -5.55 -19.35 -16.07
C TYR A 10 -4.23 -19.14 -15.32
N MET A 11 -3.09 -19.57 -15.88
CA MET A 11 -1.78 -19.32 -15.27
C MET A 11 -1.30 -17.88 -15.44
N ARG A 12 -1.78 -17.16 -16.46
CA ARG A 12 -1.36 -15.77 -16.71
C ARG A 12 -1.84 -14.82 -15.62
N VAL A 13 -3.07 -14.97 -15.13
CA VAL A 13 -3.62 -14.05 -14.11
C VAL A 13 -2.91 -14.22 -12.76
N GLU A 14 -2.64 -15.45 -12.33
CA GLU A 14 -1.93 -15.72 -11.07
C GLU A 14 -0.48 -15.20 -11.11
N MET A 15 0.21 -15.42 -12.23
CA MET A 15 1.57 -14.93 -12.45
C MET A 15 1.62 -13.39 -12.42
N ILE A 16 0.65 -12.73 -13.06
CA ILE A 16 0.54 -11.26 -13.08
C ILE A 16 0.29 -10.74 -11.65
N THR A 17 -0.66 -11.31 -10.90
CA THR A 17 -0.93 -10.90 -9.51
C THR A 17 0.26 -11.15 -8.60
N PHE A 18 1.01 -12.23 -8.81
CA PHE A 18 2.25 -12.51 -8.07
C PHE A 18 3.35 -11.49 -8.37
N ILE A 19 3.60 -11.17 -9.65
CA ILE A 19 4.57 -10.14 -10.05
C ILE A 19 4.20 -8.79 -9.46
N PHE A 20 2.93 -8.41 -9.50
CA PHE A 20 2.47 -7.18 -8.86
C PHE A 20 2.65 -7.19 -7.35
N GLY A 21 2.38 -8.32 -6.68
CA GLY A 21 2.64 -8.45 -5.24
C GLY A 21 4.13 -8.30 -4.89
N LEU A 22 5.03 -8.87 -5.69
CA LEU A 22 6.48 -8.68 -5.51
C LEU A 22 6.87 -7.21 -5.73
N PHE A 23 6.32 -6.58 -6.77
CA PHE A 23 6.55 -5.17 -7.04
C PHE A 23 6.12 -4.30 -5.86
N THR A 24 4.93 -4.53 -5.28
CA THR A 24 4.46 -3.75 -4.11
C THR A 24 5.27 -4.00 -2.85
N VAL A 25 5.81 -5.21 -2.65
CA VAL A 25 6.78 -5.47 -1.56
C VAL A 25 8.02 -4.60 -1.77
N MET A 26 8.60 -4.60 -2.97
CA MET A 26 9.81 -3.83 -3.27
C MET A 26 9.59 -2.33 -3.09
N THR A 27 8.48 -1.78 -3.59
CA THR A 27 8.18 -0.35 -3.42
C THR A 27 7.98 0.02 -1.95
N SER A 28 7.28 -0.82 -1.18
CA SER A 28 7.09 -0.58 0.27
C SER A 28 8.42 -0.56 1.02
N LEU A 29 9.32 -1.48 0.66
CA LEU A 29 10.65 -1.59 1.26
C LEU A 29 11.53 -0.37 0.92
N VAL A 30 11.49 0.09 -0.34
CA VAL A 30 12.15 1.33 -0.77
C VAL A 30 11.60 2.54 -0.01
N THR A 31 10.28 2.64 0.18
CA THR A 31 9.66 3.72 0.96
C THR A 31 10.11 3.70 2.41
N ILE A 32 10.15 2.54 3.05
CA ILE A 32 10.62 2.41 4.45
C ILE A 32 12.08 2.84 4.56
N ILE A 33 12.96 2.34 3.68
CA ILE A 33 14.39 2.70 3.69
C ILE A 33 14.55 4.20 3.48
N THR A 34 13.91 4.77 2.47
CA THR A 34 14.03 6.20 2.14
C THR A 34 13.53 7.07 3.29
N SER A 35 12.39 6.71 3.90
CA SER A 35 11.82 7.44 5.04
C SER A 35 12.68 7.32 6.30
N THR A 36 13.31 6.16 6.50
CA THR A 36 14.23 5.92 7.61
C THR A 36 15.51 6.73 7.42
N VAL A 37 16.09 6.74 6.22
CA VAL A 37 17.25 7.58 5.90
C VAL A 37 16.90 9.06 6.08
N ALA A 38 15.74 9.52 5.62
CA ALA A 38 15.29 10.90 5.83
C ALA A 38 15.19 11.25 7.32
N LEU A 39 14.62 10.37 8.14
CA LEU A 39 14.52 10.56 9.60
C LEU A 39 15.90 10.70 10.27
N PHE A 40 16.85 9.82 9.92
CA PHE A 40 18.17 9.80 10.55
C PHE A 40 19.17 10.79 9.96
N ALA A 41 19.04 11.16 8.69
CA ALA A 41 19.91 12.13 8.02
C ALA A 41 19.42 13.58 8.17
N GLY A 42 18.10 13.80 8.25
CA GLY A 42 17.51 15.13 8.45
C GLY A 42 17.74 15.70 9.85
N ALA A 43 17.63 14.86 10.90
CA ALA A 43 17.81 15.27 12.29
C ALA A 43 19.19 15.92 12.61
N PRO A 44 20.34 15.37 12.15
CA PRO A 44 21.64 16.02 12.34
C PRO A 44 21.84 17.25 11.46
N PHE A 45 21.22 17.32 10.27
CA PHE A 45 21.37 18.46 9.37
C PHE A 45 20.66 19.71 9.92
N ILE A 46 19.46 19.54 10.47
CA ILE A 46 18.72 20.61 11.17
C ILE A 46 19.48 21.04 12.44
N SER A 47 20.04 20.09 13.21
CA SER A 47 20.84 20.41 14.39
C SER A 47 22.12 21.20 14.06
N LEU A 48 22.67 21.05 12.85
CA LEU A 48 23.81 21.82 12.36
C LEU A 48 23.42 23.20 11.81
N MET A 49 22.27 23.29 11.13
CA MET A 49 21.72 24.57 10.64
C MET A 49 21.15 25.47 11.74
N LEU A 50 20.66 24.87 12.84
CA LEU A 50 20.15 25.59 14.01
C LEU A 50 21.24 26.01 14.99
N ILE A 51 22.53 25.79 14.71
CA ILE A 51 23.59 26.48 15.46
C ILE A 51 23.48 27.95 15.08
N PRO A 52 22.95 28.83 15.96
CA PRO A 52 22.87 30.23 15.61
C PRO A 52 24.31 30.72 15.50
N GLU A 53 24.72 31.20 14.33
CA GLU A 53 25.88 32.05 14.28
C GLU A 53 25.67 33.17 15.31
N PRO A 54 26.65 33.48 16.18
CA PRO A 54 26.50 34.58 17.12
C PRO A 54 26.42 35.87 16.31
N TYR A 55 25.19 36.34 16.08
CA TYR A 55 24.88 37.61 15.45
C TYR A 55 25.54 38.74 16.23
N THR A 56 26.71 39.16 15.77
CA THR A 56 27.35 40.39 16.21
C THR A 56 26.67 41.55 15.49
N TYR A 57 25.53 42.00 16.02
CA TYR A 57 24.89 43.24 15.58
C TYR A 57 25.75 44.44 16.03
N ARG A 58 26.65 44.87 15.14
CA ARG A 58 27.38 46.14 15.30
C ARG A 58 26.56 47.26 14.64
N HIS A 59 25.86 48.01 15.48
CA HIS A 59 25.29 49.34 15.27
C HIS A 59 25.30 49.93 13.85
N MET A 60 24.17 49.86 13.15
CA MET A 60 23.73 50.95 12.26
C MET A 60 22.23 51.17 12.48
N GLY A 61 21.89 52.40 12.89
CA GLY A 61 20.55 52.83 13.28
C GLY A 61 19.58 52.92 12.10
N ILE A 62 19.10 51.76 11.64
CA ILE A 62 17.93 51.67 10.77
C ILE A 62 16.84 51.00 11.60
N HIS A 63 15.82 51.76 11.99
CA HIS A 63 14.59 51.22 12.57
C HIS A 63 13.81 50.50 11.46
N VAL A 64 14.20 49.26 11.16
CA VAL A 64 13.41 48.36 10.32
C VAL A 64 12.24 47.88 11.16
N ASN A 65 11.03 48.13 10.69
CA ASN A 65 9.80 47.73 11.33
C ASN A 65 9.70 46.18 11.32
N LEU A 66 10.10 45.56 12.43
CA LEU A 66 10.27 44.11 12.62
C LEU A 66 8.95 43.32 12.58
N ASP A 67 7.81 43.99 12.46
CA ASP A 67 6.49 43.35 12.38
C ASP A 67 6.20 42.77 10.98
N VAL A 68 6.94 43.16 9.95
CA VAL A 68 6.74 42.68 8.56
C VAL A 68 7.56 41.43 8.22
N VAL A 69 8.63 41.13 8.97
CA VAL A 69 9.51 39.95 8.73
C VAL A 69 9.10 38.73 9.58
N ARG A 70 8.21 38.93 10.55
CA ARG A 70 7.74 37.88 11.46
C ARG A 70 6.80 36.81 10.87
N PRO A 71 5.96 37.05 9.84
CA PRO A 71 5.02 36.03 9.38
C PRO A 71 5.70 34.92 8.55
N THR A 72 6.85 35.17 7.92
CA THR A 72 7.52 34.14 7.10
C THR A 72 8.26 33.09 7.93
N LEU A 73 8.87 33.45 9.05
CA LEU A 73 9.63 32.49 9.87
C LEU A 73 8.74 31.44 10.56
N ILE A 74 7.50 31.79 10.91
CA ILE A 74 6.57 30.90 11.62
C ILE A 74 6.01 29.80 10.69
N ASP A 75 5.89 30.07 9.39
CA ASP A 75 5.40 29.08 8.43
C ASP A 75 6.46 28.04 8.05
N TRP A 76 7.73 28.43 7.94
CA TRP A 76 8.83 27.48 7.68
C TRP A 76 9.04 26.50 8.84
N ASP A 77 8.94 26.95 10.09
CA ASP A 77 9.04 26.06 11.26
C ASP A 77 7.94 24.99 11.25
N ARG A 78 6.72 25.31 10.83
CA ARG A 78 5.62 24.33 10.74
C ARG A 78 5.84 23.32 9.62
N VAL A 79 6.35 23.74 8.48
CA VAL A 79 6.68 22.85 7.37
C VAL A 79 7.80 21.90 7.77
N VAL A 80 8.88 22.40 8.39
CA VAL A 80 10.02 21.60 8.86
C VAL A 80 9.61 20.59 9.95
N ILE A 81 8.78 21.00 10.93
CA ILE A 81 8.27 20.08 11.95
C ILE A 81 7.41 18.97 11.29
N PHE A 82 6.59 19.31 10.30
CA PHE A 82 5.72 18.33 9.65
C PHE A 82 6.51 17.39 8.72
N THR A 83 7.47 17.88 7.95
CA THR A 83 8.24 17.09 6.97
C THR A 83 9.35 16.26 7.61
N ASP A 84 9.97 16.72 8.69
CA ASP A 84 11.17 16.08 9.25
C ASP A 84 10.90 15.35 10.57
N ILE A 85 9.87 15.74 11.34
CA ILE A 85 9.57 15.12 12.65
C ILE A 85 8.34 14.20 12.56
N VAL A 86 7.23 14.69 11.98
CA VAL A 86 5.96 13.94 11.97
C VAL A 86 5.83 13.04 10.75
N GLY A 87 6.24 13.52 9.58
CA GLY A 87 6.12 12.82 8.30
C GLY A 87 6.82 11.47 8.29
N PRO A 88 8.12 11.37 8.58
CA PRO A 88 8.86 10.13 8.38
C PRO A 88 8.34 8.96 9.24
N PRO A 89 8.01 9.13 10.54
CA PRO A 89 7.38 8.07 11.33
C PRO A 89 6.05 7.59 10.76
N VAL A 90 5.21 8.50 10.24
CA VAL A 90 3.93 8.15 9.62
C VAL A 90 4.15 7.35 8.33
N PHE A 91 5.09 7.77 7.47
CA PHE A 91 5.43 7.03 6.26
C PHE A 91 6.04 5.65 6.54
N ILE A 92 6.85 5.53 7.60
CA ILE A 92 7.38 4.23 8.04
C ILE A 92 6.23 3.32 8.49
N ALA A 93 5.32 3.81 9.34
CA ALA A 93 4.17 3.03 9.80
C ALA A 93 3.28 2.56 8.64
N LEU A 94 2.94 3.46 7.72
CA LEU A 94 2.17 3.14 6.51
C LEU A 94 2.91 2.15 5.61
N GLY A 95 4.23 2.32 5.46
CA GLY A 95 5.10 1.42 4.69
C GLY A 95 5.12 0.00 5.27
N ILE A 96 5.22 -0.15 6.60
CA ILE A 96 5.17 -1.45 7.27
C ILE A 96 3.80 -2.12 7.05
N ILE A 97 2.70 -1.38 7.19
CA ILE A 97 1.36 -1.90 6.94
C ILE A 97 1.24 -2.38 5.48
N ALA A 98 1.68 -1.56 4.53
CA ALA A 98 1.68 -1.91 3.10
C ALA A 98 2.54 -3.16 2.81
N LEU A 99 3.67 -3.30 3.50
CA LEU A 99 4.55 -4.47 3.39
C LEU A 99 3.88 -5.74 3.92
N ILE A 100 3.22 -5.68 5.09
CA ILE A 100 2.49 -6.81 5.66
C ILE A 100 1.42 -7.30 4.70
N PHE A 101 0.57 -6.39 4.20
CA PHE A 101 -0.49 -6.77 3.27
C PHE A 101 0.09 -7.29 1.95
N SER A 102 1.17 -6.69 1.42
CA SER A 102 1.82 -7.18 0.21
C SER A 102 2.42 -8.58 0.40
N ALA A 103 3.02 -8.86 1.55
CA ALA A 103 3.52 -10.19 1.90
C ALA A 103 2.36 -11.22 2.00
N LEU A 104 1.22 -10.82 2.58
CA LEU A 104 0.02 -11.64 2.60
C LEU A 104 -0.51 -11.93 1.18
N LEU A 105 -0.45 -10.96 0.26
CA LEU A 105 -0.83 -11.18 -1.13
C LEU A 105 0.07 -12.24 -1.79
N VAL A 106 1.39 -12.09 -1.66
CA VAL A 106 2.38 -13.04 -2.21
C VAL A 106 2.16 -14.43 -1.63
N ALA A 107 2.06 -14.55 -0.31
CA ALA A 107 1.80 -15.81 0.38
C ALA A 107 0.44 -16.42 -0.01
N GLY A 108 -0.59 -15.58 -0.16
CA GLY A 108 -1.93 -15.98 -0.58
C GLY A 108 -1.98 -16.56 -1.98
N VAL A 109 -1.25 -15.96 -2.93
CA VAL A 109 -1.13 -16.49 -4.30
C VAL A 109 -0.35 -17.80 -4.31
N GLN A 110 0.79 -17.88 -3.60
CA GLN A 110 1.61 -19.10 -3.55
C GLN A 110 0.86 -20.28 -2.91
N LYS A 111 0.18 -20.05 -1.79
CA LYS A 111 -0.59 -21.08 -1.07
C LYS A 111 -2.01 -21.28 -1.60
N LYS A 112 -2.40 -20.54 -2.65
CA LYS A 112 -3.77 -20.49 -3.21
C LYS A 112 -4.85 -20.26 -2.14
N ASN A 113 -4.53 -19.48 -1.10
CA ASN A 113 -5.45 -19.21 0.00
C ASN A 113 -6.24 -17.91 -0.27
N ALA A 114 -7.54 -18.04 -0.48
CA ALA A 114 -8.43 -16.92 -0.79
C ALA A 114 -8.48 -15.86 0.32
N ALA A 115 -8.34 -16.24 1.60
CA ALA A 115 -8.45 -15.32 2.73
C ALA A 115 -7.34 -14.27 2.72
N PHE A 116 -6.09 -14.66 2.42
CA PHE A 116 -4.96 -13.74 2.37
C PHE A 116 -5.04 -12.77 1.18
N VAL A 117 -5.45 -13.27 0.01
CA VAL A 117 -5.65 -12.42 -1.18
C VAL A 117 -6.80 -11.43 -0.95
N LYS A 118 -7.88 -11.88 -0.29
CA LYS A 118 -9.02 -11.05 0.09
C LYS A 118 -8.63 -9.96 1.09
N ALA A 119 -7.77 -10.25 2.06
CA ALA A 119 -7.27 -9.27 3.02
C ALA A 119 -6.55 -8.11 2.31
N TYR A 120 -5.66 -8.42 1.35
CA TYR A 120 -5.02 -7.40 0.52
C TYR A 120 -6.02 -6.59 -0.31
N TYR A 121 -7.02 -7.25 -0.90
CA TYR A 121 -8.05 -6.56 -1.69
C TYR A 121 -8.84 -5.56 -0.83
N ILE A 122 -9.24 -5.94 0.38
CA ILE A 122 -9.97 -5.04 1.31
C ILE A 122 -9.09 -3.86 1.70
N TYR A 123 -7.82 -4.11 2.04
CA TYR A 123 -6.85 -3.06 2.31
C TYR A 123 -6.77 -2.06 1.15
N GLY A 124 -6.57 -2.55 -0.08
CA GLY A 124 -6.51 -1.71 -1.28
C GLY A 124 -7.80 -0.94 -1.59
N LEU A 125 -8.97 -1.54 -1.30
CA LEU A 125 -10.27 -0.89 -1.47
C LEU A 125 -10.45 0.31 -0.53
N ILE A 126 -9.88 0.26 0.68
CA ILE A 126 -9.93 1.35 1.66
C ILE A 126 -8.88 2.41 1.33
N THR A 127 -7.68 2.01 0.95
CA THR A 127 -6.57 2.94 0.70
C THR A 127 -6.76 3.74 -0.58
N LEU A 128 -7.32 3.16 -1.64
CA LEU A 128 -7.44 3.84 -2.93
C LEU A 128 -8.29 5.15 -2.85
N PRO A 129 -9.50 5.17 -2.25
CA PRO A 129 -10.24 6.40 -2.01
C PRO A 129 -9.49 7.40 -1.13
N ALA A 130 -8.81 6.92 -0.09
CA ALA A 130 -8.02 7.78 0.81
C ALA A 130 -6.87 8.45 0.06
N SER A 131 -6.17 7.73 -0.82
CA SER A 131 -5.11 8.28 -1.66
C SER A 131 -5.63 9.28 -2.70
N CYS A 132 -6.81 9.03 -3.28
CA CYS A 132 -7.47 9.99 -4.17
C CYS A 132 -7.86 11.29 -3.44
N LEU A 133 -8.42 11.19 -2.23
CA LEU A 133 -8.76 12.37 -1.41
C LEU A 133 -7.50 13.16 -1.03
N LEU A 134 -6.45 12.47 -0.60
CA LEU A 134 -5.17 13.11 -0.29
C LEU A 134 -4.59 13.84 -1.51
N PHE A 135 -4.64 13.22 -2.69
CA PHE A 135 -4.19 13.84 -3.93
C PHE A 135 -4.99 15.12 -4.27
N ILE A 136 -6.31 15.10 -4.11
CA ILE A 136 -7.16 16.27 -4.32
C ILE A 136 -6.74 17.39 -3.36
N ILE A 137 -6.62 17.11 -2.06
CA ILE A 137 -6.22 18.10 -1.06
C ILE A 137 -4.86 18.71 -1.43
N LEU A 138 -3.87 17.89 -1.77
CA LEU A 138 -2.53 18.37 -2.15
C LEU A 138 -2.55 19.25 -3.40
N THR A 139 -3.40 18.91 -4.37
CA THR A 139 -3.52 19.67 -5.63
C THR A 139 -4.18 21.04 -5.41
N PHE A 140 -5.18 21.13 -4.54
CA PHE A 140 -5.93 22.37 -4.29
C PHE A 140 -5.29 23.29 -3.23
N VAL A 141 -4.45 22.76 -2.34
CA VAL A 141 -3.76 23.55 -1.30
C VAL A 141 -2.47 24.19 -1.83
N SER A 142 -1.87 23.65 -2.90
CA SER A 142 -0.67 24.22 -3.52
C SER A 142 -1.05 25.32 -4.52
N GLU A 143 -0.81 26.58 -4.15
CA GLU A 143 -1.06 27.75 -5.03
C GLU A 143 -0.22 27.71 -6.33
N ASP A 144 0.88 26.94 -6.37
CA ASP A 144 1.78 26.75 -7.52
C ASP A 144 1.43 25.51 -8.40
N SER A 145 0.17 25.11 -8.45
CA SER A 145 -0.30 23.88 -9.11
C SER A 145 0.17 23.69 -10.58
N LEU A 146 0.43 24.77 -11.32
CA LEU A 146 0.89 24.72 -12.72
C LEU A 146 2.36 24.27 -12.87
N GLN A 147 3.24 24.53 -11.89
CA GLN A 147 4.65 24.11 -11.99
C GLN A 147 4.83 22.60 -11.85
N TYR A 148 3.85 21.90 -11.27
CA TYR A 148 3.94 20.49 -10.92
C TYR A 148 3.02 19.59 -11.75
N ILE A 149 2.47 20.06 -12.87
CA ILE A 149 1.51 19.30 -13.70
C ILE A 149 2.00 17.89 -14.03
N PHE A 150 3.28 17.74 -14.40
CA PHE A 150 3.86 16.44 -14.73
C PHE A 150 3.86 15.48 -13.54
N SER A 151 4.16 15.96 -12.34
CA SER A 151 4.11 15.16 -11.11
C SER A 151 2.68 14.71 -10.80
N HIS A 152 1.69 15.58 -10.98
CA HIS A 152 0.28 15.26 -10.78
C HIS A 152 -0.22 14.18 -11.76
N ILE A 153 0.15 14.30 -13.04
CA ILE A 153 -0.17 13.27 -14.06
C ILE A 153 0.48 11.93 -13.68
N GLY A 154 1.73 11.95 -13.21
CA GLY A 154 2.42 10.75 -12.73
C GLY A 154 1.69 10.08 -11.57
N ILE A 155 1.25 10.85 -10.58
CA ILE A 155 0.50 10.33 -9.42
C ILE A 155 -0.85 9.74 -9.86
N LEU A 156 -1.58 10.42 -10.74
CA LEU A 156 -2.83 9.91 -11.31
C LEU A 156 -2.63 8.59 -12.06
N PHE A 157 -1.55 8.48 -12.82
CA PHE A 157 -1.20 7.24 -13.52
C PHE A 157 -0.92 6.10 -12.54
N VAL A 158 -0.17 6.36 -11.46
CA VAL A 158 0.08 5.36 -10.41
C VAL A 158 -1.22 4.92 -9.72
N LEU A 159 -2.12 5.85 -9.42
CA LEU A 159 -3.45 5.55 -8.84
C LEU A 159 -4.30 4.68 -9.78
N ALA A 160 -4.32 5.01 -11.08
CA ALA A 160 -5.03 4.24 -12.09
C ALA A 160 -4.46 2.81 -12.19
N MET A 161 -3.13 2.67 -12.22
CA MET A 161 -2.45 1.37 -12.22
C MET A 161 -2.77 0.56 -10.95
N HIS A 162 -2.84 1.20 -9.79
CA HIS A 162 -3.24 0.54 -8.55
C HIS A 162 -4.70 0.04 -8.61
N GLY A 163 -5.61 0.82 -9.19
CA GLY A 163 -6.98 0.38 -9.44
C GLY A 163 -7.06 -0.84 -10.36
N VAL A 164 -6.27 -0.87 -11.44
CA VAL A 164 -6.15 -2.03 -12.33
C VAL A 164 -5.62 -3.26 -11.57
N MET A 165 -4.60 -3.08 -10.73
CA MET A 165 -4.06 -4.15 -9.90
C MET A 165 -5.14 -4.76 -8.98
N LEU A 166 -5.99 -3.94 -8.35
CA LEU A 166 -7.08 -4.42 -7.50
C LEU A 166 -8.11 -5.25 -8.27
N ILE A 167 -8.37 -4.93 -9.55
CA ILE A 167 -9.25 -5.74 -10.40
C ILE A 167 -8.65 -7.13 -10.64
N TYR A 168 -7.33 -7.24 -10.83
CA TYR A 168 -6.65 -8.53 -10.98
C TYR A 168 -6.67 -9.33 -9.68
N VAL A 169 -6.34 -8.70 -8.54
CA VAL A 169 -6.45 -9.31 -7.21
C VAL A 169 -7.88 -9.82 -6.97
N ARG A 170 -8.90 -9.03 -7.39
CA ARG A 170 -10.30 -9.43 -7.29
C ARG A 170 -10.60 -10.73 -8.01
N LYS A 171 -10.19 -10.80 -9.28
CA LYS A 171 -10.36 -12.01 -10.09
C LYS A 171 -9.61 -13.20 -9.48
N THR A 172 -8.42 -12.99 -8.93
CA THR A 172 -7.64 -14.03 -8.26
C THR A 172 -8.35 -14.57 -7.01
N TYR A 173 -8.86 -13.71 -6.12
CA TYR A 173 -9.56 -14.21 -4.92
C TYR A 173 -10.85 -14.94 -5.27
N GLN A 174 -11.66 -14.41 -6.21
CA GLN A 174 -12.92 -15.04 -6.61
C GLN A 174 -12.69 -16.44 -7.18
N LYS A 175 -11.59 -16.60 -7.92
CA LYS A 175 -11.18 -17.89 -8.47
C LYS A 175 -10.82 -18.90 -7.38
N PHE A 176 -10.08 -18.49 -6.36
CA PHE A 176 -9.71 -19.39 -5.24
C PHE A 176 -10.95 -19.80 -4.44
N ASP A 177 -11.86 -18.87 -4.17
CA ASP A 177 -13.13 -19.13 -3.46
C ASP A 177 -14.05 -20.09 -4.23
N SER A 178 -14.09 -19.96 -5.56
CA SER A 178 -14.86 -20.84 -6.46
C SER A 178 -14.22 -22.23 -6.64
N GLY A 179 -12.92 -22.36 -6.38
CA GLY A 179 -12.17 -23.62 -6.47
C GLY A 179 -12.33 -24.48 -5.23
N ASP A 180 -12.20 -23.87 -4.04
CA ASP A 180 -12.32 -24.56 -2.75
C ASP A 180 -13.74 -25.08 -2.50
N SER A 181 -14.77 -24.34 -2.92
CA SER A 181 -16.17 -24.77 -2.79
C SER A 181 -16.49 -26.07 -3.55
N LYS A 182 -15.81 -26.34 -4.67
CA LYS A 182 -16.00 -27.58 -5.43
C LYS A 182 -15.24 -28.77 -4.83
N GLN A 183 -14.08 -28.53 -4.22
CA GLN A 183 -13.24 -29.60 -3.68
C GLN A 183 -13.74 -30.10 -2.32
N TYR A 184 -14.31 -29.22 -1.48
CA TYR A 184 -14.94 -29.62 -0.22
C TYR A 184 -16.32 -30.27 -0.40
N SER A 185 -17.09 -29.86 -1.41
CA SER A 185 -18.43 -30.43 -1.66
C SER A 185 -18.36 -31.90 -2.08
N HIS A 186 -17.39 -32.28 -2.92
CA HIS A 186 -17.19 -33.69 -3.30
C HIS A 186 -16.64 -34.57 -2.17
N LYS A 187 -15.76 -34.03 -1.31
CA LYS A 187 -15.17 -34.81 -0.22
C LYS A 187 -16.22 -35.18 0.85
N ARG A 188 -17.12 -34.26 1.20
CA ARG A 188 -18.23 -34.53 2.15
C ARG A 188 -19.30 -35.49 1.60
N LEU A 189 -19.53 -35.49 0.28
CA LEU A 189 -20.48 -36.40 -0.35
C LEU A 189 -19.95 -37.84 -0.40
N ASN A 190 -18.66 -38.03 -0.67
CA ASN A 190 -18.05 -39.37 -0.60
C ASN A 190 -17.98 -39.89 0.85
N GLU A 191 -17.57 -39.07 1.81
CA GLU A 191 -17.53 -39.49 3.24
C GLU A 191 -18.92 -39.85 3.79
N LYS A 192 -19.99 -39.24 3.28
CA LYS A 192 -21.36 -39.55 3.68
C LYS A 192 -21.86 -40.85 3.02
N ASN A 193 -21.58 -41.06 1.73
CA ASN A 193 -21.95 -42.29 1.02
C ASN A 193 -21.20 -43.51 1.57
N ASP A 194 -19.90 -43.39 1.85
CA ASP A 194 -19.09 -44.50 2.33
C ASP A 194 -19.55 -44.97 3.73
N ASN A 195 -19.92 -44.03 4.60
CA ASN A 195 -20.51 -44.35 5.91
C ASN A 195 -21.92 -44.96 5.80
N GLU A 196 -22.71 -44.62 4.79
CA GLU A 196 -24.06 -45.16 4.60
C GLU A 196 -24.01 -46.60 4.07
N ILE A 197 -23.04 -46.92 3.21
CA ILE A 197 -22.78 -48.28 2.70
C ILE A 197 -22.33 -49.22 3.84
N ASP A 198 -21.41 -48.76 4.68
CA ASP A 198 -20.92 -49.54 5.84
C ASP A 198 -22.04 -49.90 6.83
N ILE A 199 -23.02 -49.00 7.02
CA ILE A 199 -24.18 -49.26 7.90
C ILE A 199 -25.15 -50.28 7.29
N VAL A 200 -25.31 -50.27 5.97
CA VAL A 200 -26.18 -51.23 5.27
C VAL A 200 -25.56 -52.63 5.26
N GLU A 201 -24.26 -52.77 4.97
CA GLU A 201 -23.58 -54.07 5.02
C GLU A 201 -23.64 -54.71 6.41
N LYS A 202 -23.47 -53.90 7.47
CA LYS A 202 -23.56 -54.39 8.85
C LYS A 202 -24.95 -54.88 9.26
N LYS A 203 -26.01 -54.39 8.61
CA LYS A 203 -27.39 -54.82 8.87
C LYS A 203 -27.80 -56.08 8.12
N ILE A 204 -27.14 -56.42 7.02
CA ILE A 204 -27.42 -57.63 6.22
C ILE A 204 -26.70 -58.86 6.81
N ALA A 205 -25.62 -58.64 7.57
CA ALA A 205 -24.83 -59.70 8.21
C ALA A 205 -25.38 -60.20 9.57
N LEU A 206 -26.53 -59.67 10.03
CA LEU A 206 -27.24 -60.06 11.26
C LEU A 206 -28.59 -60.71 10.91
#